data_AF-A0A453BDL4-F1
#
_entry.id   AF-A0A453BDL4-F1
#
_cell.length_a   1.000
_cell.length_b   1.000
_cell.length_c   1.000
_cell.angle_alpha   90.00
_cell.angle_beta   90.00
_cell.angle_gamma   90.00
#
_symmetry.space_group_name_H-M   'P 1'
#
loop_
_entity.id
_entity.type
_entity.pdbx_description
1 polymer ?
#
loop_
_entity_poly.entity_id
_entity_poly.type
_entity_poly.pdbx_seq_one_letter_code
_entity_poly.pdbx_strand_id
1 'polypeptide(L)'
;GVPSFSMYYSMFKEQIGDASGARALFVEGSSNSTSDFCMNINRLANMEKRMGNTKAATEIYENAIQDAMQKQNTEVLPDLYTNFAQFKYAASHSIGEAKEVFVKGIKQAPCKPLIK
;
A
#
# COMPACT_ATOMS: atom_id res chain seq x y z
N GLY A 1 7.47 13.96 2.92
CA GLY A 1 7.07 14.76 4.09
C GLY A 1 7.69 14.15 5.33
N VAL A 2 7.85 14.95 6.39
CA VAL A 2 8.19 14.44 7.73
C VAL A 2 7.03 13.55 8.22
N PRO A 3 7.28 12.35 8.76
CA PRO A 3 6.23 11.53 9.36
C PRO A 3 5.41 12.32 10.39
N SER A 4 4.09 12.21 10.36
CA SER A 4 3.25 12.75 11.43
C SER A 4 3.63 12.10 12.77
N PHE A 5 3.33 12.79 13.88
CA PHE A 5 3.53 12.22 15.23
C PHE A 5 2.84 10.84 15.36
N SER A 6 1.63 10.70 14.82
CA SER A 6 0.90 9.43 14.77
C SER A 6 1.69 8.35 14.03
N MET A 7 2.33 8.67 12.89
CA MET A 7 3.13 7.73 12.13
C MET A 7 4.37 7.24 12.90
N TYR A 8 5.08 8.14 13.58
CA TYR A 8 6.20 7.74 14.46
C TYR A 8 5.71 6.83 15.59
N TYR A 9 4.56 7.13 16.17
CA TYR A 9 4.00 6.31 17.25
C TYR A 9 3.59 4.92 16.76
N SER A 10 3.02 4.80 15.55
CA SER A 10 2.74 3.49 14.93
C SER A 10 4.01 2.65 14.76
N MET A 11 5.09 3.26 14.24
CA MET A 11 6.37 2.59 14.05
C MET A 11 6.98 2.14 15.37
N PHE A 12 6.91 2.99 16.41
CA PHE A 12 7.39 2.64 17.74
C PHE A 12 6.61 1.45 18.31
N LYS A 13 5.28 1.46 18.21
CA LYS A 13 4.43 0.34 18.65
C LYS A 13 4.76 -0.96 17.93
N GLU A 14 4.98 -0.89 16.63
CA GLU A 14 5.44 -2.04 15.86
C GLU A 14 6.78 -2.56 16.38
N GLN A 15 7.75 -1.66 16.60
CA GLN A 15 9.09 -2.01 17.05
C GLN A 15 9.11 -2.70 18.43
N ILE A 16 8.19 -2.33 19.32
CA ILE A 16 8.06 -2.97 20.64
C ILE A 16 7.15 -4.21 20.62
N GLY A 17 6.65 -4.64 19.45
CA GLY A 17 5.78 -5.80 19.30
C GLY A 17 4.29 -5.57 19.54
N ASP A 18 3.85 -4.33 19.80
CA ASP A 18 2.43 -3.95 19.87
C ASP A 18 1.83 -3.82 18.46
N ALA A 19 1.68 -4.96 17.78
CA ALA A 19 1.13 -5.02 16.43
C ALA A 19 -0.31 -4.47 16.38
N SER A 20 -1.15 -4.79 17.37
CA SER A 20 -2.54 -4.32 17.42
C SER A 20 -2.61 -2.80 17.50
N GLY A 21 -1.80 -2.18 18.36
CA GLY A 21 -1.76 -0.73 18.52
C GLY A 21 -1.12 -0.03 17.32
N ALA A 22 -0.10 -0.62 16.69
CA ALA A 22 0.47 -0.09 15.44
C ALA A 22 -0.57 -0.08 14.31
N ARG A 23 -1.34 -1.17 14.17
CA ARG A 23 -2.39 -1.31 13.16
C ARG A 23 -3.47 -0.24 13.30
N ALA A 24 -3.96 -0.01 14.53
CA ALA A 24 -4.99 0.99 14.80
C ALA A 24 -4.56 2.40 14.35
N LEU A 25 -3.32 2.80 14.66
CA LEU A 25 -2.79 4.12 14.31
C LEU A 25 -2.51 4.28 12.80
N PHE A 26 -2.06 3.22 12.12
CA PHE A 26 -1.89 3.27 10.67
C PHE A 26 -3.23 3.44 9.93
N VAL A 27 -4.30 2.84 10.45
CA VAL A 27 -5.66 3.00 9.90
C VAL A 27 -6.17 4.43 10.14
N GLU A 28 -5.97 4.98 11.33
CA GLU A 28 -6.44 6.33 11.68
C GLU A 28 -5.72 7.45 10.90
N GLY A 29 -4.42 7.26 10.62
CA GLY A 29 -3.58 8.25 9.94
C GLY A 29 -3.81 8.41 8.43
N SER A 30 -4.71 7.64 7.81
CA SER A 30 -4.87 7.59 6.34
C SER A 30 -5.64 8.75 5.70
N SER A 31 -5.89 9.85 6.42
CA SER A 31 -7.05 10.70 6.14
C SER A 31 -6.84 12.06 5.44
N ASN A 32 -5.63 12.56 5.13
CA ASN A 32 -5.50 13.98 4.77
C ASN A 32 -4.80 14.35 3.43
N SER A 33 -4.17 13.43 2.69
CA SER A 33 -3.66 13.71 1.32
C SER A 33 -3.44 12.44 0.48
N THR A 34 -3.40 12.57 -0.86
CA THR A 34 -3.15 11.44 -1.79
C THR A 34 -1.78 10.78 -1.60
N SER A 35 -0.74 11.59 -1.36
CA SER A 35 0.61 11.10 -1.04
C SER A 35 0.64 10.38 0.30
N ASP A 36 -0.05 10.91 1.32
CA ASP A 36 -0.10 10.29 2.64
C ASP A 36 -0.88 8.97 2.61
N PHE A 37 -1.92 8.88 1.77
CA PHE A 37 -2.70 7.67 1.56
C PHE A 37 -1.85 6.50 1.04
N CYS A 38 -1.17 6.65 -0.10
CA CYS A 38 -0.36 5.57 -0.68
C CYS A 38 0.80 5.15 0.24
N MET A 39 1.42 6.13 0.92
CA MET A 39 2.50 5.88 1.87
C MET A 39 2.01 5.05 3.08
N ASN A 40 0.82 5.34 3.59
CA ASN A 40 0.23 4.60 4.71
C ASN A 40 -0.17 3.18 4.31
N ILE A 41 -0.76 2.98 3.12
CA ILE A 41 -1.04 1.65 2.58
C ILE A 41 0.23 0.81 2.49
N ASN A 42 1.31 1.36 1.93
CA ASN A 42 2.58 0.65 1.81
C ASN A 42 3.18 0.28 3.19
N ARG A 43 3.07 1.17 4.18
CA ARG A 43 3.55 0.88 5.55
C ARG A 43 2.75 -0.21 6.23
N LEU A 44 1.42 -0.15 6.13
CA LEU A 44 0.53 -1.13 6.72
C LEU A 44 0.74 -2.52 6.10
N ALA A 45 0.84 -2.62 4.77
CA ALA A 45 1.13 -3.88 4.09
C ALA A 45 2.51 -4.44 4.46
N ASN A 46 3.54 -3.58 4.54
CA ASN A 46 4.88 -4.01 4.95
C ASN A 46 4.94 -4.46 6.42
N MET A 47 4.16 -3.84 7.29
CA MET A 47 4.02 -4.30 8.68
C MET A 47 3.40 -5.70 8.72
N GLU A 48 2.29 -5.94 8.01
CA GLU A 48 1.68 -7.28 7.94
C GLU A 48 2.65 -8.31 7.37
N LYS A 49 3.43 -7.95 6.35
CA LYS A 49 4.51 -8.79 5.83
C LYS A 49 5.53 -9.16 6.91
N ARG A 50 6.01 -8.18 7.69
CA ARG A 50 6.98 -8.42 8.78
C ARG A 50 6.42 -9.32 9.88
N MET A 51 5.10 -9.31 10.07
CA MET A 51 4.39 -10.22 10.97
C MET A 51 4.11 -11.61 10.36
N GLY A 52 4.54 -11.87 9.13
CA GLY A 52 4.28 -13.13 8.41
C GLY A 52 2.90 -13.20 7.75
N ASN A 53 2.11 -12.13 7.81
CA ASN A 53 0.74 -12.07 7.30
C ASN A 53 0.69 -11.61 5.84
N THR A 54 1.38 -12.30 4.94
CA THR A 54 1.44 -11.94 3.50
C THR A 54 0.06 -11.85 2.83
N LYS A 55 -0.90 -12.68 3.28
CA LYS A 55 -2.28 -12.62 2.81
C LYS A 55 -2.96 -11.29 3.19
N ALA A 56 -2.85 -10.87 4.46
CA ALA A 56 -3.40 -9.60 4.92
C ALA A 56 -2.75 -8.41 4.20
N ALA A 57 -1.44 -8.45 3.97
CA ALA A 57 -0.72 -7.45 3.18
C ALA A 57 -1.25 -7.35 1.74
N THR A 58 -1.61 -8.49 1.13
CA THR A 58 -2.23 -8.53 -0.21
C THR A 58 -3.62 -7.90 -0.18
N GLU A 59 -4.46 -8.27 0.79
CA GLU A 59 -5.82 -7.74 0.95
C GLU A 59 -5.83 -6.22 1.19
N ILE A 60 -4.84 -5.67 1.89
CA ILE A 60 -4.67 -4.23 2.08
C ILE A 60 -4.55 -3.49 0.74
N TYR A 61 -3.71 -3.98 -0.18
CA TYR A 61 -3.58 -3.37 -1.51
C TYR A 61 -4.85 -3.53 -2.35
N GLU A 62 -5.45 -4.72 -2.34
CA GLU A 62 -6.67 -4.99 -3.11
C GLU A 62 -7.84 -4.10 -2.66
N ASN A 63 -8.04 -3.96 -1.35
CA ASN A 63 -9.06 -3.10 -0.78
C ASN A 63 -8.80 -1.62 -1.08
N ALA A 64 -7.54 -1.16 -0.98
CA ALA A 64 -7.18 0.22 -1.29
C ALA A 64 -7.42 0.56 -2.78
N ILE A 65 -7.11 -0.36 -3.69
CA ILE A 65 -7.38 -0.21 -5.12
C ILE A 65 -8.88 -0.16 -5.37
N GLN A 66 -9.64 -1.08 -4.78
CA GLN A 66 -11.10 -1.11 -4.94
C GLN A 66 -11.75 0.18 -4.44
N ASP A 67 -11.36 0.66 -3.26
CA ASP A 67 -11.86 1.91 -2.67
C ASP A 67 -11.51 3.13 -3.54
N ALA A 68 -10.27 3.22 -4.04
CA ALA A 68 -9.85 4.28 -4.96
C ALA A 68 -10.67 4.28 -6.26
N MET A 69 -10.95 3.10 -6.83
CA MET A 69 -11.82 2.97 -8.01
C MET A 69 -13.25 3.41 -7.72
N GLN A 70 -13.83 2.97 -6.59
CA GLN A 70 -15.20 3.32 -6.19
C GLN A 70 -15.37 4.83 -5.96
N LYS A 71 -14.35 5.47 -5.37
CA LYS A 71 -14.30 6.92 -5.14
C LYS A 71 -13.87 7.73 -6.36
N GLN A 72 -13.59 7.07 -7.49
CA GLN A 72 -13.05 7.70 -8.70
C GLN A 72 -11.75 8.49 -8.47
N ASN A 73 -10.99 8.15 -7.43
CA ASN A 73 -9.69 8.73 -7.14
C ASN A 73 -8.63 8.06 -8.02
N THR A 74 -8.71 8.32 -9.33
CA THR A 74 -7.84 7.67 -10.32
C THR A 74 -6.38 8.11 -10.20
N GLU A 75 -6.11 9.25 -9.56
CA GLU A 75 -4.76 9.81 -9.40
C GLU A 75 -3.85 8.91 -8.54
N VAL A 76 -4.40 8.15 -7.59
CA VAL A 76 -3.60 7.27 -6.70
C VAL A 76 -3.39 5.87 -7.26
N LEU A 77 -4.15 5.46 -8.29
CA LEU A 77 -4.11 4.09 -8.82
C LEU A 77 -2.70 3.68 -9.31
N PRO A 78 -1.95 4.50 -10.07
CA PRO A 78 -0.61 4.13 -10.52
C PRO A 78 0.34 3.81 -9.37
N ASP A 79 0.28 4.58 -8.28
CA ASP A 79 1.14 4.38 -7.10
C ASP A 79 0.73 3.12 -6.33
N LEU A 80 -0.57 2.87 -6.17
CA LEU A 80 -1.07 1.65 -5.54
C LEU A 80 -0.64 0.40 -6.30
N TYR A 81 -0.79 0.38 -7.63
CA TYR A 81 -0.37 -0.76 -8.46
C TYR A 81 1.14 -0.96 -8.45
N THR A 82 1.92 0.12 -8.51
CA THR A 82 3.38 0.04 -8.46
C THR A 82 3.86 -0.56 -7.14
N ASN A 83 3.36 -0.03 -6.02
CA ASN A 83 3.70 -0.54 -4.69
C ASN A 83 3.25 -1.99 -4.50
N PHE A 84 2.06 -2.35 -5.01
CA PHE A 84 1.56 -3.73 -4.89
C PHE A 84 2.41 -4.73 -5.69
N ALA A 85 2.83 -4.37 -6.90
CA ALA A 85 3.71 -5.22 -7.70
C ALA A 85 5.07 -5.42 -7.03
N GLN A 86 5.65 -4.35 -6.47
CA GLN A 86 6.88 -4.41 -5.68
C GLN A 86 6.73 -5.31 -4.45
N PHE A 87 5.61 -5.17 -3.72
CA PHE A 87 5.30 -6.02 -2.58
C PHE A 87 5.21 -7.49 -2.99
N LYS A 88 4.46 -7.83 -4.05
CA LYS A 88 4.32 -9.21 -4.53
C LYS A 88 5.68 -9.82 -4.86
N TYR A 89 6.53 -9.10 -5.60
CA TYR A 89 7.89 -9.54 -5.87
C TYR A 89 8.70 -9.73 -4.57
N ALA A 90 8.65 -8.78 -3.64
CA ALA A 90 9.40 -8.86 -2.38
C ALA A 90 8.87 -9.93 -1.41
N ALA A 91 7.64 -10.43 -1.59
CA ALA A 91 7.03 -11.46 -0.76
C ALA A 91 7.26 -12.86 -1.32
N SER A 92 7.18 -13.04 -2.65
CA SER A 92 7.24 -14.36 -3.29
C SER A 92 8.45 -14.58 -4.20
N HIS A 93 9.25 -13.54 -4.48
CA HIS A 93 10.30 -13.52 -5.52
C HIS A 93 9.79 -13.90 -6.91
N SER A 94 8.48 -13.88 -7.14
CA SER A 94 7.88 -14.25 -8.42
C SER A 94 7.72 -13.04 -9.33
N ILE A 95 8.43 -13.07 -10.46
CA ILE A 95 8.27 -12.10 -11.56
C ILE A 95 6.86 -12.18 -12.16
N GLY A 96 6.26 -13.38 -12.23
CA GLY A 96 4.93 -13.60 -12.82
C GLY A 96 3.86 -12.84 -12.06
N GLU A 97 3.73 -13.11 -10.75
CA GLU A 97 2.82 -12.39 -9.85
C GLU A 97 2.98 -10.86 -9.91
N ALA A 98 4.21 -10.34 -9.91
CA ALA A 98 4.43 -8.89 -10.00
C ALA A 98 3.98 -8.34 -11.36
N LYS A 99 4.27 -9.05 -12.45
CA LYS A 99 3.85 -8.68 -13.81
C LYS A 99 2.32 -8.67 -13.95
N GLU A 100 1.62 -9.62 -13.35
CA GLU A 100 0.15 -9.66 -13.37
C GLU A 100 -0.46 -8.40 -12.75
N VAL A 101 0.11 -7.92 -11.63
CA VAL A 101 -0.33 -6.67 -11.00
C VAL A 101 -0.11 -5.47 -11.92
N PHE A 102 1.05 -5.37 -12.59
CA PHE A 102 1.31 -4.31 -13.56
C PHE A 102 0.34 -4.35 -14.75
N VAL A 103 0.09 -5.54 -15.32
CA VAL A 103 -0.85 -5.70 -16.44
C VAL A 103 -2.26 -5.31 -16.03
N LYS A 104 -2.70 -5.67 -14.82
CA LYS A 104 -3.99 -5.26 -14.27
C LYS A 104 -4.05 -3.74 -14.11
N GLY A 105 -3.01 -3.13 -13.55
CA GLY A 105 -2.91 -1.67 -13.38
C GLY A 105 -3.04 -0.89 -14.68
N ILE A 106 -2.26 -1.28 -15.71
CA ILE A 106 -2.28 -0.64 -17.04
C ILE A 106 -3.67 -0.70 -17.68
N LYS A 107 -4.40 -1.80 -17.51
CA LYS A 107 -5.76 -1.96 -18.05
C LYS A 107 -6.80 -1.09 -17.34
N GLN A 108 -6.62 -0.84 -16.03
CA GLN A 108 -7.63 -0.16 -15.20
C GLN A 108 -7.38 1.35 -15.07
N ALA A 109 -6.13 1.77 -15.07
CA ALA A 109 -5.72 3.15 -15.12
C ALA A 109 -4.73 3.26 -16.28
N PRO A 110 -5.14 3.70 -17.49
CA PRO A 110 -4.20 3.91 -18.57
C PRO A 110 -3.19 4.96 -18.10
N CYS A 111 -2.00 4.49 -17.74
CA CYS A 111 -0.90 5.36 -17.35
C CYS A 111 -0.70 6.37 -18.47
N LYS A 112 -0.50 7.65 -18.12
CA LYS A 112 -0.01 8.63 -19.11
C LYS A 112 1.19 8.01 -19.82
N PRO A 113 1.24 8.03 -21.16
CA PRO A 113 2.34 7.41 -21.88
C PRO A 113 3.67 7.97 -21.37
N LEU A 114 4.61 7.08 -21.07
CA LEU A 114 5.94 7.43 -20.54
C LEU A 114 6.86 8.04 -21.61
N ILE A 115 6.32 8.44 -22.76
CA ILE A 115 7.08 8.93 -23.90
C ILE A 115 6.30 10.11 -24.52
N LYS A 116 6.96 11.27 -24.61
CA LYS A 116 6.57 12.41 -25.46
C LYS A 116 7.22 12.26 -26.82
#